data_AF-A0A7S4GK94-F1
#
_entry.id   AF-A0A7S4GK94-F1
#
_cell.length_a   1.000
_cell.length_b   1.000
_cell.length_c   1.000
_cell.angle_alpha   90.00
_cell.angle_beta   90.00
_cell.angle_gamma   90.00
#
_symmetry.space_group_name_H-M   'P 1'
#
loop_
_entity.id
_entity.type
_entity.pdbx_description
1 polymer ?
#
loop_
_entity_poly.entity_id
_entity_poly.type
_entity_poly.pdbx_seq_one_letter_code
_entity_poly.pdbx_strand_id
1 'polypeptide(L)'
;DVQRNMEEAHGVLECNLTALGVTAIEDKLQENVPESIQMLRAAGLKIWMLTGDKVELATNIGISCHLITEDMEHVEIHVDGPQECMQCITKQRSKIQDRSIVVIID
;
A
#
# COMPACT_ATOMS: atom_id res chain seq x y z
N ASP A 1 -5.40 9.76 -29.74
CA ASP A 1 -6.65 9.56 -30.50
C ASP A 1 -7.14 8.12 -30.49
N VAL A 2 -6.41 7.14 -31.04
CA VAL A 2 -6.86 5.73 -31.05
C VAL A 2 -7.14 5.18 -29.65
N GLN A 3 -6.23 5.42 -28.70
CA GLN A 3 -6.35 4.93 -27.32
C GLN A 3 -7.58 5.52 -26.61
N ARG A 4 -7.76 6.84 -26.75
CA ARG A 4 -8.92 7.56 -26.20
C ARG A 4 -10.23 7.06 -26.79
N ASN A 5 -10.28 6.87 -28.12
CA ASN A 5 -11.48 6.35 -28.78
C ASN A 5 -11.81 4.92 -28.33
N MET A 6 -10.79 4.12 -27.97
CA MET A 6 -10.97 2.77 -27.44
C MET A 6 -11.50 2.79 -26.01
N GLU A 7 -10.99 3.67 -25.15
CA GLU A 7 -11.52 3.90 -23.79
C GLU A 7 -12.98 4.39 -23.82
N GLU A 8 -13.30 5.32 -24.72
CA GLU A 8 -14.67 5.81 -24.91
C GLU A 8 -15.63 4.68 -25.35
N ALA A 9 -15.19 3.84 -26.31
CA ALA A 9 -15.98 2.70 -26.76
C ALA A 9 -16.19 1.65 -25.66
N HIS A 10 -15.17 1.34 -24.86
CA HIS A 10 -15.28 0.44 -23.72
C HIS A 10 -16.26 0.97 -22.68
N GLY A 11 -16.18 2.27 -22.35
CA GLY A 11 -17.08 2.89 -21.36
C GLY A 11 -18.56 2.79 -21.74
N VAL A 12 -18.89 2.88 -23.04
CA VAL A 12 -20.28 2.70 -23.52
C VAL A 12 -20.74 1.24 -23.41
N LEU A 13 -19.83 0.27 -23.57
CA LEU A 13 -20.13 -1.16 -23.47
C LEU A 13 -20.21 -1.65 -22.01
N GLU A 14 -19.39 -1.11 -21.12
CA GLU A 14 -19.28 -1.49 -19.70
C GLU A 14 -20.35 -0.81 -18.81
N CYS A 15 -21.53 -0.54 -19.37
CA CYS A 15 -22.67 0.05 -18.65
C CYS A 15 -23.66 -1.04 -18.17
N ASN A 16 -24.34 -0.77 -17.04
CA ASN A 16 -25.43 -1.62 -16.50
C ASN A 16 -25.05 -3.10 -16.27
N LEU A 17 -23.80 -3.36 -15.89
CA LEU A 17 -23.32 -4.70 -15.58
C LEU A 17 -23.89 -5.18 -14.24
N THR A 18 -24.10 -6.50 -14.13
CA THR A 18 -24.45 -7.16 -12.86
C THR A 18 -23.24 -7.95 -12.37
N ALA A 19 -22.79 -7.68 -11.14
CA ALA A 19 -21.71 -8.45 -10.53
C ALA A 19 -22.17 -9.88 -10.24
N LEU A 20 -21.49 -10.87 -10.82
CA LEU A 20 -21.80 -12.30 -10.63
C LEU A 20 -21.01 -12.93 -9.48
N GLY A 21 -19.88 -12.32 -9.11
CA GLY A 21 -18.98 -12.80 -8.07
C GLY A 21 -17.69 -12.01 -8.03
N VAL A 22 -16.83 -12.36 -7.06
CA VAL A 22 -15.50 -11.78 -6.87
C VAL A 22 -14.50 -12.94 -6.75
N THR A 23 -13.32 -12.76 -7.35
CA THR A 23 -12.17 -13.65 -7.14
C THR A 23 -11.11 -12.91 -6.33
N ALA A 24 -10.47 -13.61 -5.40
CA ALA A 24 -9.33 -13.08 -4.67
C ALA A 24 -8.12 -14.00 -4.91
N ILE A 25 -6.96 -13.41 -5.13
CA ILE A 25 -5.67 -14.10 -5.23
C ILE A 25 -4.82 -13.58 -4.10
N GLU A 26 -4.20 -14.49 -3.36
CA GLU A 26 -3.28 -14.16 -2.28
C GLU A 26 -1.85 -14.23 -2.80
N ASP A 27 -1.08 -13.17 -2.59
CA ASP A 27 0.34 -13.17 -2.90
C ASP A 27 1.11 -13.97 -1.86
N LYS A 28 1.76 -15.04 -2.33
CA LYS A 28 2.47 -15.96 -1.46
C LYS A 28 3.72 -15.29 -0.90
N LEU A 29 3.73 -15.09 0.41
CA LEU A 29 4.91 -14.67 1.16
C LEU A 29 5.95 -15.81 1.24
N GLN A 30 7.22 -15.44 1.45
CA GLN A 30 8.24 -16.41 1.82
C GLN A 30 7.93 -17.02 3.19
N GLU A 31 8.43 -18.23 3.42
CA GLU A 31 8.26 -18.92 4.69
C GLU A 31 8.83 -18.09 5.85
N ASN A 32 8.10 -18.04 6.96
CA ASN A 32 8.48 -17.38 8.21
C ASN A 32 8.57 -15.84 8.17
N VAL A 33 8.13 -15.18 7.09
CA VAL A 33 8.15 -13.71 7.01
C VAL A 33 7.31 -13.05 8.13
N PRO A 34 6.04 -13.43 8.35
CA PRO A 34 5.23 -12.86 9.43
C PRO A 34 5.87 -13.04 10.81
N GLU A 35 6.36 -14.24 11.10
CA GLU A 35 6.97 -14.63 12.38
C GLU A 35 8.25 -13.83 12.63
N SER A 36 9.08 -13.66 11.59
CA SER A 36 10.32 -12.89 11.66
C SER A 36 10.03 -11.41 11.95
N ILE A 37 9.04 -10.83 11.26
CA ILE A 37 8.61 -9.45 11.49
C ILE A 37 8.13 -9.27 12.93
N GLN A 38 7.32 -10.19 13.45
CA GLN A 38 6.86 -10.16 14.83
C GLN A 38 8.02 -10.25 15.84
N MET A 39 8.99 -11.14 15.62
CA MET A 39 10.17 -11.26 16.49
C MET A 39 11.00 -9.97 16.51
N LEU A 40 11.23 -9.36 15.34
CA LEU A 40 11.94 -8.10 15.22
C LEU A 40 11.20 -6.96 15.94
N ARG A 41 9.87 -6.87 15.79
CA ARG A 41 9.04 -5.90 16.52
C ARG A 41 9.08 -6.13 18.03
N ALA A 42 9.00 -7.38 18.49
CA ALA A 42 9.10 -7.73 19.91
C ALA A 42 10.48 -7.39 20.51
N ALA A 43 11.54 -7.41 19.69
CA ALA A 43 12.87 -6.93 20.06
C ALA A 43 13.00 -5.40 20.09
N GLY A 44 11.92 -4.66 19.80
CA GLY A 44 11.90 -3.19 19.78
C GLY A 44 12.44 -2.58 18.48
N LEU A 45 12.61 -3.36 17.42
CA LEU A 45 13.10 -2.86 16.13
C LEU A 45 11.94 -2.27 15.31
N LYS A 46 12.20 -1.10 14.71
CA LYS A 46 11.31 -0.47 13.75
C LYS A 46 11.61 -0.99 12.35
N ILE A 47 10.60 -1.48 11.65
CA ILE A 47 10.73 -2.11 10.33
C ILE A 47 10.06 -1.21 9.29
N TRP A 48 10.74 -0.99 8.17
CA TRP A 48 10.29 -0.12 7.09
C TRP A 48 10.24 -0.96 5.81
N MET A 49 9.18 -0.81 5.01
CA MET A 49 9.06 -1.41 3.68
C MET A 49 9.23 -0.30 2.65
N LEU A 50 10.26 -0.42 1.81
CA LEU A 50 10.46 0.43 0.64
C LEU A 50 10.21 -0.41 -0.60
N THR A 51 9.28 0.01 -1.44
CA THR A 51 8.90 -0.74 -2.64
C THR A 51 8.53 0.22 -3.77
N GLY A 52 8.83 -0.16 -5.01
CA GLY A 52 8.37 0.54 -6.22
C GLY A 52 7.08 -0.05 -6.80
N ASP A 53 6.34 -0.81 -5.98
CA ASP A 53 5.07 -1.40 -6.36
C ASP A 53 3.91 -0.43 -6.12
N LYS A 54 2.74 -0.74 -6.68
CA LYS A 54 1.54 0.06 -6.46
C LYS A 54 1.15 0.09 -4.99
N VAL A 55 0.51 1.20 -4.58
CA VAL A 55 0.05 1.43 -3.20
C VAL A 55 -0.82 0.27 -2.73
N GLU A 56 -1.78 -0.14 -3.55
CA GLU A 56 -2.73 -1.17 -3.17
C GLU A 56 -2.04 -2.52 -2.93
N LEU A 57 -1.03 -2.85 -3.73
CA LEU A 57 -0.30 -4.11 -3.59
C LEU A 57 0.67 -4.07 -2.39
N ALA A 58 1.37 -2.95 -2.20
CA ALA A 58 2.24 -2.75 -1.04
C ALA A 58 1.45 -2.83 0.28
N THR A 59 0.26 -2.23 0.33
CA THR A 59 -0.63 -2.30 1.49
C THR A 59 -1.11 -3.74 1.74
N ASN A 60 -1.52 -4.47 0.70
CA ASN A 60 -1.92 -5.87 0.82
C ASN A 60 -0.80 -6.76 1.36
N ILE A 61 0.43 -6.59 0.85
CA ILE A 61 1.61 -7.32 1.36
C ILE A 61 1.92 -6.92 2.81
N GLY A 62 1.85 -5.62 3.13
CA GLY A 62 2.07 -5.11 4.48
C GLY A 62 1.10 -5.71 5.51
N ILE A 63 -0.18 -5.87 5.13
CA ILE A 63 -1.19 -6.54 5.97
C ILE A 63 -0.87 -8.04 6.09
N SER A 64 -0.60 -8.71 4.97
CA SER A 64 -0.36 -10.16 4.92
C SER A 64 0.84 -10.58 5.77
N CYS A 65 1.89 -9.75 5.81
CA CYS A 65 3.09 -10.02 6.60
C CYS A 65 3.02 -9.50 8.05
N HIS A 66 1.86 -9.03 8.52
CA HIS A 66 1.65 -8.45 9.86
C HIS A 66 2.56 -7.25 10.16
N LEU A 67 3.05 -6.62 9.11
CA LEU A 67 3.78 -5.38 9.21
C LEU A 67 2.76 -4.28 9.56
N ILE A 68 1.69 -4.15 8.76
CA ILE A 68 0.52 -3.30 9.03
C ILE A 68 -0.49 -4.13 9.82
N THR A 69 -0.95 -3.62 10.97
CA THR A 69 -1.98 -4.25 11.81
C THR A 69 -3.22 -3.37 11.91
N GLU A 70 -4.39 -3.97 12.19
CA GLU A 70 -5.68 -3.26 12.21
C GLU A 70 -5.73 -2.10 13.23
N ASP A 71 -4.87 -2.11 14.26
CA ASP A 71 -4.77 -1.07 15.28
C ASP A 71 -3.87 0.13 14.87
N MET A 72 -3.24 0.08 13.69
CA MET A 72 -2.37 1.15 13.20
C MET A 72 -3.14 2.22 12.44
N GLU A 73 -2.77 3.48 12.64
CA GLU A 73 -3.23 4.57 11.78
C GLU A 73 -2.48 4.50 10.44
N HIS A 74 -3.22 4.32 9.33
CA HIS A 74 -2.65 4.33 7.99
C HIS A 74 -2.38 5.76 7.52
N VAL A 75 -1.17 6.02 7.03
CA VAL A 75 -0.75 7.33 6.54
C VAL A 75 -0.19 7.19 5.13
N GLU A 76 -0.97 7.65 4.16
CA GLU A 76 -0.56 7.69 2.75
C GLU A 76 -0.10 9.10 2.37
N ILE A 77 1.05 9.19 1.71
CA ILE A 77 1.63 10.45 1.25
C ILE A 77 1.84 10.35 -0.26
N HIS A 78 1.03 11.09 -1.01
CA HIS A 78 1.17 11.26 -2.46
C HIS A 78 1.66 12.69 -2.72
N VAL A 79 2.76 12.83 -3.46
CA VAL A 79 3.46 14.10 -3.66
C VAL A 79 4.12 14.10 -5.03
N ASP A 80 4.11 15.25 -5.72
CA ASP A 80 4.62 15.36 -7.09
C ASP A 80 6.12 15.70 -7.13
N GLY A 81 6.81 15.69 -5.98
CA GLY A 81 8.25 15.88 -5.94
C GLY A 81 8.91 15.85 -4.56
N PRO A 82 10.26 15.83 -4.51
CA PRO A 82 11.00 15.57 -3.27
C PRO A 82 10.84 16.63 -2.18
N GLN A 83 10.65 17.90 -2.56
CA GLN A 83 10.48 18.98 -1.59
C GLN A 83 9.15 18.89 -0.86
N GLU A 84 8.07 18.59 -1.59
CA GLU A 84 6.74 18.41 -1.02
C GLU A 84 6.69 17.15 -0.16
N CYS A 85 7.35 16.07 -0.59
CA CYS A 85 7.54 14.86 0.19
C CYS A 85 8.11 15.15 1.58
N MET A 86 9.23 15.87 1.64
CA MET A 86 9.86 16.19 2.93
C MET A 86 8.98 17.07 3.83
N GLN A 87 8.21 18.00 3.25
CA GLN A 87 7.27 18.82 4.02
C GLN A 87 6.14 17.97 4.61
N CYS A 88 5.54 17.08 3.82
CA CYS A 88 4.49 16.16 4.24
C CYS A 88 4.98 15.22 5.36
N ILE A 89 6.14 14.58 5.18
CA ILE A 89 6.76 13.72 6.19
C ILE A 89 7.01 14.49 7.49
N THR A 90 7.53 15.72 7.39
CA THR A 90 7.81 16.55 8.57
C THR A 90 6.52 16.92 9.32
N LYS A 91 5.45 17.26 8.58
CA LYS A 91 4.14 17.59 9.15
C LYS A 91 3.48 16.40 9.84
N GLN A 92 3.65 15.20 9.29
CA GLN A 92 3.04 13.97 9.79
C GLN A 92 3.95 13.18 10.75
N ARG A 93 5.10 13.74 11.14
CA ARG A 93 6.12 13.10 11.97
C ARG A 93 5.57 12.49 13.27
N SER A 94 4.61 13.14 13.93
CA SER A 94 3.99 12.62 15.16
C SER A 94 3.22 11.32 14.93
N LYS A 95 2.57 11.18 13.77
CA LYS A 95 1.85 9.96 13.36
C LYS A 95 2.78 8.86 12.87
N ILE A 96 3.91 9.23 12.27
CA ILE A 96 4.91 8.27 11.76
C ILE A 96 5.74 7.65 12.90
N GLN A 97 5.91 8.34 14.03
CA GLN A 97 6.84 7.94 15.08
C GLN A 97 6.48 6.67 15.85
N ASP A 98 5.18 6.35 16.01
CA ASP A 98 4.74 5.46 17.08
C ASP A 98 4.28 4.06 16.67
N ARG A 99 3.99 3.78 15.40
CA ARG A 99 3.65 2.42 14.93
C ARG A 99 3.59 2.24 13.42
N SER A 100 4.03 3.21 12.64
CA SER A 100 3.54 3.37 11.27
C SER A 100 4.59 2.97 10.24
N ILE A 101 4.16 2.20 9.26
CA ILE A 101 4.94 1.91 8.05
C ILE A 101 4.73 3.05 7.07
N VAL A 102 5.84 3.62 6.62
CA VAL A 102 5.84 4.54 5.48
C VAL A 102 6.08 3.68 4.25
N VAL A 103 5.04 3.50 3.44
CA VAL A 103 5.21 2.99 2.09
C VAL A 103 5.61 4.19 1.23
N ILE A 104 6.89 4.27 0.84
CA ILE A 104 7.38 5.27 -0.11
C ILE A 104 7.23 4.64 -1.49
N ILE A 105 6.38 5.23 -2.32
CA ILE A 105 6.14 4.81 -3.70
C ILE A 105 6.59 5.97 -4.59
N ASP A 106 7.39 5.64 -5.59
CA ASP A 106 7.78 6.52 -6.70
C ASP A 106 6.62 6.60 -7.72
#